data_AF-A0A0M3AE06-F1
#
_entry.id   AF-A0A0M3AE06-F1
#
_cell.length_a   1.000
_cell.length_b   1.000
_cell.length_c   1.000
_cell.angle_alpha   90.00
_cell.angle_beta   90.00
_cell.angle_gamma   90.00
#
_symmetry.space_group_name_H-M   'P 1'
#
loop_
_entity.id
_entity.type
_entity.pdbx_description
1 polymer ?
#
loop_
_entity_poly.entity_id
_entity_poly.type
_entity_poly.pdbx_seq_one_letter_code
_entity_poly.pdbx_strand_id
1 'polypeptide(L)' 'MADKQYKALQPVGRFNKDDFVAGLSEKQIADLLEAKVIVEVAEEIQAETETLLVEVKAPVKQKEVKTDVK' A
#
# COMPACT_ATOMS: atom_id res chain seq x y z
N MET A 1 22.77 -5.84 0.41
CA MET A 1 22.33 -5.23 -0.86
C MET A 1 21.12 -4.41 -0.47
N ALA A 2 21.13 -3.09 -0.67
CA ALA A 2 20.03 -2.24 -0.22
C ALA A 2 18.75 -2.66 -0.94
N ASP A 3 17.72 -3.03 -0.17
CA ASP A 3 16.41 -3.37 -0.71
C ASP A 3 15.79 -2.08 -1.26
N LYS A 4 15.66 -1.99 -2.58
CA LYS A 4 15.04 -0.83 -3.22
C LYS A 4 13.55 -0.84 -2.88
N GLN A 5 13.10 0.19 -2.17
CA GLN A 5 11.68 0.35 -1.86
C GLN A 5 11.03 1.30 -2.86
N TYR A 6 9.77 1.03 -3.18
CA TYR A 6 8.98 1.87 -4.07
C TYR A 6 7.71 2.31 -3.36
N LYS A 7 7.31 3.57 -3.55
CA LYS A 7 6.08 4.12 -3.00
C LYS A 7 5.16 4.57 -4.13
N ALA A 8 3.88 4.25 -4.03
CA ALA A 8 2.87 4.68 -4.99
C ALA A 8 2.54 6.16 -4.80
N LEU A 9 2.70 6.98 -5.84
CA LEU A 9 2.23 8.37 -5.87
C LEU A 9 0.75 8.47 -6.24
N GLN A 10 0.23 7.42 -6.87
CA GLN A 10 -1.15 7.30 -7.32
C GLN A 10 -1.66 5.88 -7.04
N PRO A 11 -2.97 5.68 -6.82
CA PRO A 11 -3.53 4.35 -6.61
C PRO A 11 -3.27 3.47 -7.84
N VAL A 12 -2.66 2.30 -7.63
CA VAL A 12 -2.27 1.37 -8.69
C VAL A 12 -2.60 -0.07 -8.32
N GLY A 13 -3.62 -0.62 -8.99
CA GLY A 13 -4.10 -1.98 -8.74
C GLY A 13 -4.59 -2.15 -7.31
N ARG A 14 -3.79 -2.81 -6.47
CA ARG A 14 -4.07 -3.05 -5.05
C ARG A 14 -3.42 -2.03 -4.10
N PHE A 15 -2.54 -1.19 -4.63
CA PHE A 15 -1.80 -0.22 -3.83
C PHE A 15 -2.54 1.12 -3.83
N ASN A 16 -2.68 1.71 -2.65
CA ASN A 16 -3.25 3.05 -2.53
C ASN A 16 -2.20 4.12 -2.82
N LYS A 17 -2.63 5.37 -2.95
CA LYS A 17 -1.69 6.49 -2.93
C LYS A 17 -0.92 6.48 -1.59
N ASP A 18 0.37 6.75 -1.67
CA ASP A 18 1.35 6.71 -0.59
C ASP A 18 1.61 5.30 -0.01
N ASP A 19 1.12 4.25 -0.67
CA ASP A 19 1.33 2.86 -0.25
C ASP A 19 2.64 2.27 -0.78
N PHE A 20 3.19 1.29 -0.06
CA PHE A 20 4.44 0.63 -0.44
C PHE A 20 4.20 -0.42 -1.53
N VAL A 21 4.89 -0.25 -2.65
CA VAL A 21 4.79 -1.12 -3.82
C VAL A 21 5.86 -2.19 -3.73
N ALA A 22 5.43 -3.43 -3.50
CA ALA A 22 6.28 -4.61 -3.40
C ALA A 22 5.68 -5.82 -4.13
N GLY A 23 6.53 -6.78 -4.51
CA GLY A 23 6.11 -8.00 -5.21
C GLY A 23 5.69 -7.79 -6.67
N LEU A 24 6.17 -6.70 -7.29
CA LEU A 24 6.11 -6.49 -8.74
C LEU A 24 7.45 -6.88 -9.37
N SER A 25 7.42 -7.28 -10.64
CA SER A 25 8.64 -7.53 -11.41
C SER A 25 9.34 -6.22 -11.76
N GLU A 26 10.66 -6.23 -11.93
CA GLU A 26 11.45 -5.03 -12.29
C GLU A 26 10.91 -4.33 -13.54
N LYS A 27 10.44 -5.11 -14.53
CA LYS A 27 9.81 -4.55 -15.74
C LYS A 27 8.55 -3.72 -15.41
N GLN A 28 7.71 -4.24 -14.51
CA GLN A 28 6.49 -3.53 -14.08
C GLN A 28 6.84 -2.29 -13.26
N ILE A 29 7.87 -2.38 -12.40
CA ILE A 29 8.37 -1.25 -11.63
C ILE A 29 8.87 -0.15 -12.57
N ALA A 30 9.65 -0.49 -13.59
CA ALA A 30 10.14 0.46 -14.59
C ALA A 30 8.99 1.12 -15.37
N ASP A 31 8.02 0.33 -15.84
CA ASP A 31 6.82 0.84 -16.53
C ASP A 31 6.05 1.85 -15.63
N LEU A 32 5.93 1.56 -14.33
CA LEU A 32 5.25 2.43 -13.35
C LEU A 32 6.06 3.68 -12.95
N LEU A 33 7.38 3.58 -12.90
CA LEU A 33 8.28 4.71 -12.67
C LEU A 33 8.22 5.70 -13.84
N GLU A 34 8.25 5.20 -15.08
CA GLU A 34 8.14 6.03 -16.29
C GLU A 34 6.78 6.74 -16.35
N ALA A 35 5.71 6.03 -16.00
CA ALA A 35 4.37 6.59 -15.89
C ALA A 35 4.20 7.55 -14.69
N LYS A 36 5.23 7.75 -13.85
CA LYS A 36 5.20 8.56 -12.62
C LYS A 36 4.11 8.14 -11.64
N VAL A 37 3.75 6.86 -11.66
CA VAL A 37 2.76 6.25 -10.76
C VAL A 37 3.40 5.87 -9.43
N ILE A 38 4.69 5.50 -9.44
CA ILE A 38 5.47 5.15 -8.25
C ILE A 38 6.78 5.96 -8.20
N VAL A 39 7.45 5.98 -7.06
CA VAL A 39 8.76 6.60 -6.85
C VAL A 39 9.67 5.66 -6.06
N GLU A 40 10.97 5.62 -6.40
CA GLU A 40 11.98 4.91 -5.62
C GLU A 40 12.25 5.70 -4.33
N VAL A 41 12.04 5.06 -3.19
CA VAL A 41 12.31 5.67 -1.90
C VAL A 41 13.51 4.96 -1.28
N ALA A 42 14.59 5.71 -1.10
CA ALA A 42 15.69 5.26 -0.28
C ALA A 42 15.23 5.23 1.18
N GLU A 43 15.49 4.12 1.87
CA GLU A 43 15.00 3.74 3.21
C GLU A 43 15.36 4.75 4.33
N GLU A 44 16.10 5.81 4.03
CA GLU A 44 16.61 6.75 5.02
C GLU A 44 15.53 7.72 5.58
N ILE A 45 14.37 7.88 4.93
CA ILE A 45 13.39 8.93 5.31
C ILE A 45 11.91 8.52 5.16
N GLN A 46 11.47 7.39 5.71
CA GLN A 46 10.03 7.03 5.67
C GLN A 46 9.34 6.78 7.01
N ALA A 47 10.05 6.91 8.12
CA ALA A 47 9.43 6.74 9.44
C ALA A 47 8.62 7.96 9.92
N GLU A 48 8.62 9.10 9.22
CA GLU A 48 8.06 10.36 9.78
C GLU A 48 6.70 10.81 9.20
N THR A 49 6.22 10.25 8.09
CA THR A 49 4.99 10.78 7.42
C THR A 49 3.77 9.86 7.39
N GLU A 50 3.78 8.71 8.08
CA GLU A 50 2.60 7.84 8.22
C GLU A 50 1.97 7.95 9.63
N THR A 51 1.74 9.17 10.13
CA THR A 51 1.01 9.39 11.39
C THR A 51 -0.16 10.37 11.32
N LEU A 52 -0.52 10.96 10.18
CA LEU A 52 -1.52 12.05 10.18
C LEU A 52 -2.74 11.94 9.26
N LEU A 53 -2.98 10.86 8.51
CA LEU A 53 -4.24 10.64 7.78
C LEU A 53 -4.42 9.11 7.67
N VAL A 54 -5.21 8.41 8.50
CA VAL A 54 -6.68 8.39 8.52
C VAL A 54 -7.18 7.97 9.90
N GLU A 55 -7.43 8.93 10.78
CA GLU A 55 -8.64 8.86 11.59
C GLU A 55 -9.78 9.27 10.67
N VAL A 56 -10.77 8.39 10.48
CA VAL A 56 -12.20 8.66 10.18
C VAL A 56 -12.86 7.40 9.58
N LYS A 57 -13.62 6.72 10.47
CA LYS A 57 -14.79 5.80 10.29
C LYS A 57 -14.57 4.31 9.94
N ALA A 58 -14.27 3.50 10.98
CA ALA A 58 -15.19 2.57 11.66
C ALA A 58 -16.02 1.52 10.83
N PRO A 59 -16.69 0.53 11.46
CA PRO A 59 -16.33 -0.88 11.36
C PRO A 59 -17.47 -1.77 10.81
N VAL A 60 -17.18 -2.82 10.05
CA VAL A 60 -18.18 -3.89 9.82
C VAL A 60 -17.61 -5.24 10.24
N LYS A 61 -17.78 -5.45 11.55
CA LYS A 61 -18.31 -6.68 12.17
C LYS A 61 -18.18 -7.95 11.33
N GLN A 62 -17.28 -8.81 11.82
CA GLN A 62 -17.50 -10.24 11.87
C GLN A 62 -18.95 -10.49 12.30
N LYS A 63 -19.78 -11.02 11.39
CA LYS A 63 -21.08 -11.55 11.77
C LYS A 63 -20.87 -12.99 12.17
N GLU A 64 -20.93 -13.17 13.48
CA GLU A 64 -20.91 -14.40 14.23
C GLU A 64 -21.76 -15.51 13.58
N VAL A 65 -21.17 -16.71 13.61
CA VAL A 65 -21.86 -18.00 13.60
C VAL A 65 -22.99 -17.96 14.63
N LYS A 66 -24.23 -18.19 14.19
CA LYS A 66 -25.31 -18.65 15.06
C LYS A 66 -25.84 -19.97 14.54
N THR A 67 -25.62 -20.96 15.40
CA THR A 67 -26.26 -22.25 15.57
C THR A 67 -27.77 -22.29 15.30
N ASP A 68 -28.23 -23.50 14.96
CA ASP A 68 -29.35 -24.24 15.58
C ASP A 68 -30.59 -24.56 14.73
N VAL A 69 -30.80 -25.88 14.64
CA VAL A 69 -32.04 -26.68 14.53
C VAL A 69 -33.16 -26.28 13.55
N LYS A 70 -33.48 -27.22 12.65
CA LYS A 70 -34.86 -27.71 12.47
C LYS A 70 -34.87 -29.14 11.94
#